data_AF-A0A7C2WHB1-F1
#
_entry.id   AF-A0A7C2WHB1-F1
#
_cell.length_a   1.000
_cell.length_b   1.000
_cell.length_c   1.000
_cell.angle_alpha   90.00
_cell.angle_beta   90.00
_cell.angle_gamma   90.00
#
_symmetry.space_group_name_H-M   'P 1'
#
loop_
_entity.id
_entity.type
_entity.pdbx_description
1 polymer ?
#
loop_
_entity_poly.entity_id
_entity_poly.type
_entity_poly.pdbx_seq_one_letter_code
_entity_poly.pdbx_strand_id
1 'polypeptide(L)'
;MTWRKAIDKVLGSSPTPLHYNEITQRIIEEGLRQKLGATPAATVNAQIAVSIKREGAKSPYIRVSNETSWGRVALRTTTLYLSDAPAQRAEIP
;
A
#
# COMPACT_ATOMS: atom_id res chain seq x y z
N MET A 1 13.68 8.29 6.48
CA MET A 1 12.84 7.07 6.44
C MET A 1 13.18 6.21 5.22
N THR A 2 13.06 4.88 5.30
CA THR A 2 13.27 3.98 4.14
C THR A 2 12.03 3.94 3.24
N TRP A 3 12.17 3.45 1.99
CA TRP A 3 11.01 3.30 1.07
C TRP A 3 9.94 2.39 1.68
N ARG A 4 10.35 1.24 2.25
CA ARG A 4 9.44 0.28 2.87
C ARG A 4 8.57 0.92 3.96
N LYS A 5 9.19 1.63 4.92
CA LYS A 5 8.45 2.34 5.99
C LYS A 5 7.51 3.42 5.46
N ALA A 6 7.90 4.13 4.39
CA ALA A 6 7.04 5.13 3.77
C ALA A 6 5.80 4.49 3.12
N ILE A 7 6.01 3.38 2.41
CA ILE A 7 4.94 2.59 1.79
C ILE A 7 4.00 2.03 2.86
N ASP A 8 4.55 1.46 3.93
CA ASP A 8 3.76 0.91 5.05
C ASP A 8 2.88 1.99 5.69
N LYS A 9 3.41 3.20 5.87
CA LYS A 9 2.64 4.32 6.41
C LYS A 9 1.50 4.74 5.49
N VAL A 10 1.76 4.94 4.21
CA VAL A 10 0.73 5.37 3.25
C VAL A 10 -0.34 4.30 3.05
N LEU A 11 0.04 3.03 2.93
CA LEU A 11 -0.92 1.94 2.83
C LEU A 11 -1.66 1.68 4.14
N GLY A 12 -1.01 1.91 5.29
CA GLY A 12 -1.67 1.81 6.61
C GLY A 12 -2.69 2.91 6.85
N SER A 13 -2.47 4.12 6.30
CA SER A 13 -3.43 5.22 6.33
C SER A 13 -4.58 5.06 5.32
N SER A 14 -4.48 4.10 4.39
CA SER A 14 -5.49 3.89 3.34
C SER A 14 -6.27 2.59 3.58
N PRO A 15 -7.60 2.64 3.76
CA PRO A 15 -8.41 1.43 3.85
C PRO A 15 -8.57 0.72 2.50
N THR A 16 -8.24 1.39 1.38
CA THR A 16 -8.41 0.85 0.03
C THR A 16 -7.08 0.57 -0.67
N PRO A 17 -7.04 -0.38 -1.63
CA PRO A 17 -5.86 -0.64 -2.44
C PRO A 17 -5.49 0.55 -3.33
N LEU A 18 -4.26 1.05 -3.17
CA LEU A 18 -3.75 2.19 -3.92
C LEU A 18 -2.85 1.75 -5.06
N HIS A 19 -2.85 2.53 -6.14
CA HIS A 19 -1.88 2.34 -7.21
C HIS A 19 -0.49 2.78 -6.75
N TYR A 20 0.59 2.11 -7.16
CA TYR A 20 1.95 2.43 -6.71
C TYR A 20 2.37 3.88 -7.05
N ASN A 21 1.83 4.46 -8.12
CA ASN A 21 2.01 5.88 -8.43
C ASN A 21 1.39 6.76 -7.35
N GLU A 22 0.19 6.43 -6.89
CA GLU A 22 -0.51 7.20 -5.86
C GLU A 22 0.16 7.06 -4.49
N ILE A 23 0.64 5.85 -4.16
CA ILE A 23 1.48 5.64 -2.97
C ILE A 23 2.69 6.58 -3.02
N THR A 24 3.31 6.70 -4.19
CA THR A 24 4.46 7.57 -4.40
C THR A 24 4.12 9.05 -4.23
N GLN A 25 3.00 9.50 -4.80
CA GLN A 25 2.55 10.89 -4.66
C GLN A 25 2.31 11.23 -3.18
N ARG A 26 1.59 10.38 -2.44
CA ARG A 26 1.35 10.59 -1.01
C ARG A 26 2.65 10.62 -0.19
N ILE A 27 3.63 9.77 -0.51
CA ILE A 27 4.95 9.82 0.14
C ILE A 27 5.64 11.18 -0.08
N ILE A 28 5.47 11.78 -1.25
CA ILE A 28 6.05 13.08 -1.60
C ILE A 28 5.28 14.20 -0.90
N GLU A 29 3.95 14.19 -0.99
CA GLU A 29 3.04 15.18 -0.38
C GLU A 29 3.19 15.25 1.14
N GLU A 30 3.26 14.08 1.80
CA GLU A 30 3.46 13.99 3.24
C GLU A 30 4.93 14.28 3.66
N GLY A 31 5.84 14.55 2.71
CA GLY A 31 7.24 14.83 2.99
C GLY A 31 7.98 13.66 3.66
N LEU A 32 7.45 12.44 3.52
CA LEU A 32 7.93 11.23 4.20
C LEU A 32 9.36 10.86 3.79
N ARG A 33 9.78 11.29 2.60
CA ARG A 33 11.09 11.00 2.05
C ARG A 33 11.63 12.13 1.18
N GLN A 34 12.85 12.57 1.51
CA GLN A 34 13.56 13.62 0.76
C GLN A 34 14.41 13.07 -0.41
N LYS A 35 14.93 11.83 -0.30
CA LYS A 35 15.79 11.21 -1.34
C LYS A 35 14.98 10.32 -2.28
N LEU A 36 14.26 10.92 -3.22
CA LEU A 36 13.36 10.21 -4.16
C LEU A 36 14.09 9.50 -5.30
N GLY A 37 15.25 10.00 -5.73
CA GLY A 37 15.98 9.50 -6.90
C GLY A 37 15.30 9.93 -8.22
N ALA A 38 15.76 9.39 -9.35
CA ALA A 38 15.26 9.76 -10.67
C ALA A 38 13.82 9.27 -10.93
N THR A 39 13.45 8.09 -10.41
CA THR A 39 12.16 7.44 -10.67
C THR A 39 11.56 6.86 -9.37
N PRO A 40 10.93 7.71 -8.53
CA PRO A 40 10.40 7.26 -7.24
C PRO A 40 9.29 6.21 -7.38
N ALA A 41 8.41 6.35 -8.37
CA ALA A 41 7.32 5.39 -8.62
C ALA A 41 7.84 3.99 -9.01
N ALA A 42 8.86 3.92 -9.87
CA ALA A 42 9.50 2.67 -10.22
C ALA A 42 10.17 2.03 -9.00
N THR A 43 10.76 2.86 -8.13
CA THR A 43 11.39 2.37 -6.90
C THR A 43 10.36 1.78 -5.94
N VAL A 44 9.21 2.43 -5.75
CA VAL A 44 8.10 1.91 -4.93
C VAL A 44 7.60 0.57 -5.48
N ASN A 45 7.33 0.50 -6.79
CA ASN A 45 6.89 -0.74 -7.43
C ASN A 45 7.92 -1.86 -7.27
N ALA A 46 9.22 -1.56 -7.43
CA ALA A 46 10.30 -2.52 -7.24
C ALA A 46 10.37 -3.04 -5.79
N GLN A 47 10.23 -2.17 -4.79
CA GLN A 47 10.23 -2.57 -3.37
C GLN A 47 9.07 -3.52 -3.05
N ILE A 48 7.88 -3.20 -3.53
CA ILE A 48 6.69 -4.04 -3.36
C ILE A 48 6.89 -5.39 -4.08
N ALA A 49 7.30 -5.36 -5.35
CA ALA A 49 7.51 -6.58 -6.14
C ALA A 49 8.59 -7.48 -5.54
N VAL A 50 9.69 -6.92 -5.05
CA VAL A 50 10.77 -7.68 -4.40
C VAL A 50 10.29 -8.28 -3.08
N SER A 51 9.54 -7.53 -2.26
CA SER A 51 8.99 -8.06 -1.01
C SER A 51 8.01 -9.20 -1.28
N ILE A 52 7.09 -9.04 -2.24
CA ILE A 52 6.16 -10.12 -2.63
C ILE A 52 6.94 -11.33 -3.15
N LYS A 53 7.96 -11.14 -3.99
CA LYS A 53 8.76 -12.23 -4.55
C LYS A 53 9.62 -12.95 -3.50
N ARG A 54 10.21 -12.21 -2.54
CA ARG A 54 11.10 -12.78 -1.51
C ARG A 54 10.35 -13.36 -0.32
N GLU A 55 9.30 -12.68 0.13
CA GLU A 55 8.59 -13.01 1.37
C GLU A 55 7.29 -13.79 1.09
N GLY A 56 6.74 -13.72 -0.13
CA GLY A 56 5.56 -14.48 -0.53
C GLY A 56 4.35 -14.24 0.37
N ALA A 57 3.90 -15.29 1.06
CA ALA A 57 2.80 -15.22 2.03
C ALA A 57 3.14 -14.41 3.28
N LYS A 58 4.43 -14.26 3.62
CA LYS A 58 4.90 -13.42 4.73
C LYS A 58 5.03 -11.95 4.34
N SER A 59 4.94 -11.63 3.05
CA SER A 59 5.01 -10.23 2.60
C SER A 59 3.81 -9.47 3.15
N PRO A 60 4.01 -8.27 3.73
CA PRO A 60 2.92 -7.42 4.16
C PRO A 60 2.10 -6.89 2.98
N TYR A 61 2.62 -6.96 1.74
CA TYR A 61 1.96 -6.43 0.56
C TYR A 61 1.22 -7.51 -0.22
N ILE A 62 0.07 -7.14 -0.78
CA ILE A 62 -0.67 -7.95 -1.74
C ILE A 62 -1.01 -7.11 -2.96
N ARG A 63 -0.86 -7.72 -4.15
CA ARG A 63 -1.37 -7.13 -5.39
C ARG A 63 -2.84 -7.47 -5.50
N VAL A 64 -3.66 -6.43 -5.60
CA VAL A 64 -5.09 -6.56 -5.84
C VAL A 64 -5.31 -6.38 -7.33
N SER A 65 -5.61 -7.46 -8.03
CA SER A 65 -6.06 -7.42 -9.42
C SER A 65 -7.57 -7.58 -9.44
N ASN A 66 -8.27 -6.55 -9.90
CA ASN A 66 -9.64 -6.68 -10.36
C ASN A 66 -9.69 -6.50 -11.88
N GLU A 67 -10.75 -7.01 -12.50
CA GLU A 67 -11.01 -6.97 -13.94
C GLU A 67 -10.92 -5.56 -14.57
N THR A 68 -11.02 -4.50 -13.76
CA THR A 68 -11.01 -3.09 -14.21
C THR A 68 -9.81 -2.28 -13.70
N SER A 69 -8.90 -2.82 -12.87
CA SER A 69 -7.73 -2.02 -12.41
C SER A 69 -6.45 -2.84 -12.24
N TRP A 70 -5.44 -2.43 -12.97
CA TRP A 70 -4.07 -2.95 -12.89
C TRP A 70 -3.25 -2.16 -11.84
N GLY A 71 -2.22 -2.80 -11.26
CA GLY A 71 -1.20 -2.12 -10.47
C GLY A 71 -1.59 -1.68 -9.05
N ARG A 72 -2.72 -2.13 -8.52
CA ARG A 72 -3.17 -1.81 -7.15
C ARG A 72 -2.48 -2.69 -6.11
N VAL A 73 -2.13 -2.08 -4.98
CA VAL A 73 -1.42 -2.69 -3.86
C VAL A 73 -2.12 -2.31 -2.55
N ALA A 74 -2.26 -3.28 -1.65
CA ALA A 74 -2.76 -3.08 -0.29
C ALA A 74 -1.86 -3.81 0.72
N LEU A 75 -2.00 -3.46 2.00
CA LEU A 75 -1.47 -4.29 3.07
C LEU A 75 -2.36 -5.52 3.28
N ARG A 76 -1.76 -6.69 3.49
CA ARG A 76 -2.48 -7.93 3.82
C ARG A 76 -3.37 -7.78 5.05
N THR A 77 -2.92 -7.00 6.04
CA THR A 77 -3.69 -6.69 7.24
C THR A 77 -4.97 -5.90 6.95
N THR A 78 -4.96 -5.04 5.92
CA THR A 78 -6.14 -4.27 5.49
C THR A 78 -7.16 -5.15 4.75
N THR A 79 -6.71 -6.15 3.98
CA THR A 79 -7.62 -7.09 3.31
C THR A 79 -8.38 -7.97 4.31
N LEU A 80 -7.74 -8.41 5.39
CA LEU A 80 -8.42 -9.18 6.45
C LEU A 80 -9.52 -8.36 7.13
N TYR A 81 -9.33 -7.04 7.24
CA TYR A 81 -10.34 -6.14 7.81
C TYR A 81 -11.53 -5.88 6.86
N LEU A 82 -11.35 -6.05 5.55
CA LEU A 82 -12.42 -5.92 4.56
C LEU A 82 -13.21 -7.23 4.37
N SER A 83 -12.62 -8.39 4.68
CA SER A 83 -13.35 -9.67 4.70
C SER A 83 -14.11 -9.93 6.01
N ASP A 84 -13.74 -9.24 7.09
CA ASP A 84 -14.39 -9.33 8.41
C ASP A 84 -15.16 -8.06 8.80
N ALA A 85 -15.45 -7.12 7.88
CA ALA A 85 -16.28 -5.96 8.22
C ALA A 85 -17.68 -6.46 8.64
N PRO A 86 -18.06 -6.40 9.94
CA PRO A 86 -19.43 -6.64 10.30
C PRO A 86 -20.23 -5.44 9.79
N ALA A 87 -21.39 -5.71 9.20
CA ALA A 87 -22.39 -4.70 9.00
C ALA A 87 -22.78 -4.07 10.36
N GLN A 88 -22.11 -3.00 10.78
CA GLN A 88 -22.47 -2.17 11.93
C GLN A 88 -21.99 -0.74 11.59
N ARG A 89 -22.78 0.31 11.34
CA ARG A 89 -24.09 0.75 11.85
C ARG A 89 -24.28 0.48 13.34
N ALA A 90 -24.43 1.59 14.09
CA ALA A 90 -24.47 1.72 15.55
C ALA A 90 -23.05 1.92 16.13
N GLU A 91 -22.69 2.97 16.87
CA GLU A 91 -23.35 4.14 17.45
C GLU A 91 -22.24 5.19 17.65
N ILE A 92 -22.55 6.47 17.51
CA ILE A 92 -21.80 7.52 18.23
C ILE A 92 -22.84 8.16 19.15
N PRO A 93 -22.59 8.26 20.47
CA PRO A 93 -23.51 8.94 21.40
C PRO A 93 -23.63 10.44 21.08
#